data_AF-A0A1I8MPJ5-F1
#
_entry.id   AF-A0A1I8MPJ5-F1
#
_cell.length_a   1.000
_cell.length_b   1.000
_cell.length_c   1.000
_cell.angle_alpha   90.00
_cell.angle_beta   90.00
_cell.angle_gamma   90.00
#
_symmetry.space_group_name_H-M   'P 1'
#
loop_
_entity.id
_entity.type
_entity.pdbx_description
1 polymer ?
#
loop_
_entity_poly.entity_id
_entity_poly.type
_entity_poly.pdbx_seq_one_letter_code
_entity_poly.pdbx_strand_id
1 'polypeptide(L)'
;MSSITNWLMVAIVATSLVGNVFAIQCYQCESGQNSKCGLRFEPEESMKIDCSSSKPPRHIRNALDGQNMEATGCMKQTLESKLGGIYIARSCYFGDLTNQVVGCQIDPNDVLVYLDRCDVCTSDLCNTSSTVTPIAIFILGIYSLTRWLF
;
A
#
# COMPACT_ATOMS: atom_id res chain seq x y z
N MET A 1 -14.21 49.27 -13.47
CA MET A 1 -14.29 47.80 -13.29
C MET A 1 -12.99 47.19 -13.81
N SER A 2 -11.95 47.04 -12.97
CA SER A 2 -10.64 46.50 -13.42
C SER A 2 -9.82 45.94 -12.26
N SER A 3 -9.75 46.64 -11.12
CA SER A 3 -8.95 46.19 -9.96
C SER A 3 -9.51 44.95 -9.27
N ILE A 4 -10.83 44.88 -9.02
CA ILE A 4 -11.47 43.78 -8.28
C ILE A 4 -11.37 42.45 -9.06
N THR A 5 -11.50 42.49 -10.39
CA THR A 5 -11.40 41.30 -11.25
C THR A 5 -10.00 40.71 -11.24
N ASN A 6 -8.95 41.55 -11.19
CA ASN A 6 -7.56 41.09 -11.11
C ASN A 6 -7.23 40.41 -9.77
N TRP A 7 -7.73 40.95 -8.65
CA TRP A 7 -7.55 40.33 -7.33
C TRP A 7 -8.26 38.97 -7.22
N LEU A 8 -9.45 38.85 -7.82
CA LEU A 8 -10.19 37.59 -7.89
C LEU A 8 -9.43 36.52 -8.68
N MET A 9 -8.83 36.88 -9.82
CA MET A 9 -8.02 35.97 -10.61
C MET A 9 -6.76 35.51 -9.87
N VAL A 10 -6.10 36.40 -9.14
CA VAL A 10 -4.92 36.06 -8.31
C VAL A 10 -5.31 35.10 -7.17
N ALA A 11 -6.45 35.31 -6.52
CA ALA A 11 -6.93 34.42 -5.45
C ALA A 11 -7.29 33.01 -5.96
N ILE A 12 -7.89 32.91 -7.16
CA ILE A 12 -8.22 31.63 -7.79
C ILE A 12 -6.95 30.87 -8.20
N VAL A 13 -5.95 31.55 -8.75
CA VAL A 13 -4.66 30.94 -9.10
C VAL A 13 -3.87 30.53 -7.84
N ALA A 14 -3.94 31.30 -6.76
CA ALA A 14 -3.26 30.97 -5.51
C ALA A 14 -3.86 29.74 -4.81
N THR A 15 -5.17 29.50 -4.95
CA THR A 15 -5.86 28.36 -4.33
C THR A 15 -5.71 27.06 -5.12
N SER A 16 -5.50 27.12 -6.43
CA SER A 16 -5.22 25.94 -7.27
C SER A 16 -3.79 25.40 -7.13
N LEU A 17 -2.88 26.19 -6.53
CA LEU A 17 -1.49 25.80 -6.29
C LEU A 17 -1.26 25.05 -4.96
N VAL A 18 -2.31 24.80 -4.17
CA VAL A 18 -2.19 23.99 -2.94
C VAL A 18 -2.34 22.52 -3.31
N GLY A 19 -1.29 21.98 -3.95
CA GLY A 19 -1.15 20.53 -4.09
C GLY A 19 -0.91 19.94 -2.70
N ASN A 20 -1.94 19.37 -2.09
CA ASN A 20 -1.73 18.55 -0.90
C ASN A 20 -1.02 17.27 -1.35
N VAL A 21 0.31 17.24 -1.26
CA VAL A 21 1.08 16.00 -1.33
C VAL A 21 0.93 15.33 0.02
N PHE A 22 -0.22 14.68 0.24
CA PHE A 22 -0.35 13.77 1.37
C PHE A 22 0.57 12.58 1.11
N ALA A 23 1.37 12.23 2.10
CA ALA A 23 2.14 11.01 2.04
C ALA A 23 1.20 9.80 2.11
N ILE A 24 1.56 8.75 1.38
CA ILE A 24 0.75 7.54 1.32
C ILE A 24 0.58 6.92 2.72
N GLN A 25 -0.65 6.51 3.03
CA GLN A 25 -0.93 5.74 4.23
C GLN A 25 -0.96 4.25 3.88
N CYS A 26 -0.35 3.40 4.70
CA CYS A 26 -0.33 1.95 4.50
C CYS A 26 -0.68 1.22 5.79
N TYR A 27 -1.04 -0.07 5.67
CA TYR A 27 -1.03 -0.95 6.84
C TYR A 27 0.39 -1.43 7.13
N GLN A 28 0.79 -1.36 8.40
CA GLN A 28 2.03 -1.87 8.95
C GLN A 28 1.71 -2.91 10.02
N CYS A 29 1.91 -4.18 9.71
CA CYS A 29 1.64 -5.27 10.65
C CYS A 29 2.29 -6.57 10.20
N GLU A 30 2.36 -7.52 11.13
CA GLU A 30 2.86 -8.87 10.88
C GLU A 30 1.95 -9.92 11.50
N SER A 31 1.65 -10.99 10.77
CA SER A 31 0.67 -12.00 11.19
C SER A 31 1.09 -12.83 12.40
N GLY A 32 2.39 -12.94 12.69
CA GLY A 32 2.85 -13.63 13.91
C GLY A 32 2.70 -12.81 15.18
N GLN A 33 2.64 -11.49 15.05
CA GLN A 33 2.44 -10.58 16.18
C GLN A 33 0.96 -10.24 16.35
N ASN A 34 0.22 -10.14 15.23
CA ASN A 34 -1.19 -9.80 15.24
C ASN A 34 -1.97 -10.72 14.29
N SER A 35 -2.86 -11.55 14.85
CA SER A 35 -3.67 -12.51 14.07
C SER A 35 -4.59 -11.85 13.02
N LYS A 36 -4.95 -10.57 13.22
CA LYS A 36 -5.75 -9.79 12.25
C LYS A 36 -4.97 -9.37 11.01
N CYS A 37 -3.64 -9.47 11.06
CA CYS A 37 -2.75 -9.24 9.92
C CYS A 37 -2.57 -10.49 9.02
N GLY A 38 -3.42 -11.50 9.14
CA GLY A 38 -3.31 -12.73 8.35
C GLY A 38 -3.68 -12.59 6.87
N LEU A 39 -3.83 -13.75 6.22
CA LEU A 39 -4.39 -13.89 4.88
C LEU A 39 -5.79 -13.27 4.81
N ARG A 40 -6.63 -13.61 5.79
CA ARG A 40 -7.89 -12.92 6.08
C ARG A 40 -7.56 -11.67 6.88
N PHE A 41 -7.42 -10.56 6.17
CA PHE A 41 -7.06 -9.30 6.78
C PHE A 41 -8.26 -8.64 7.45
N GLU A 42 -8.08 -8.23 8.71
CA GLU A 42 -9.04 -7.46 9.47
C GLU A 42 -8.41 -6.09 9.80
N PRO A 43 -8.75 -5.03 9.05
CA PRO A 43 -8.10 -3.74 9.21
C PRO A 43 -8.39 -3.12 10.58
N GLU A 44 -7.36 -2.54 11.20
CA GLU A 44 -7.46 -1.77 12.44
C GLU A 44 -6.75 -0.42 12.30
N GLU A 45 -7.25 0.61 12.99
CA GLU A 45 -6.63 1.94 13.02
C GLU A 45 -5.19 1.90 13.56
N SER A 46 -4.92 1.05 14.55
CA SER A 46 -3.59 0.86 15.14
C SER A 46 -2.55 0.29 14.16
N MET A 47 -3.00 -0.32 13.05
CA MET A 47 -2.11 -0.84 12.01
C MET A 47 -1.82 0.19 10.92
N LYS A 48 -2.51 1.33 10.90
CA LYS A 48 -2.27 2.35 9.88
C LYS A 48 -1.03 3.16 10.23
N ILE A 49 -0.20 3.42 9.22
CA ILE A 49 0.98 4.27 9.36
C ILE A 49 1.02 5.30 8.22
N ASP A 50 1.52 6.49 8.55
CA ASP A 50 1.92 7.49 7.57
C ASP A 50 3.34 7.18 7.09
N CYS A 51 3.48 6.84 5.81
CA CYS A 51 4.77 6.42 5.27
C CYS A 51 5.81 7.53 5.19
N SER A 52 5.44 8.82 5.32
CA SER A 52 6.42 9.90 5.46
C SER A 52 7.23 9.83 6.76
N SER A 53 6.65 9.21 7.79
CA SER A 53 7.29 9.02 9.10
C SER A 53 8.10 7.72 9.19
N SER A 54 7.99 6.87 8.17
CA SER A 54 8.64 5.55 8.13
C SER A 54 10.02 5.64 7.46
N LYS A 55 10.94 4.79 7.91
CA LYS A 55 12.29 4.67 7.32
C LYS A 55 12.44 3.33 6.61
N PRO A 56 13.26 3.26 5.55
CA PRO A 56 13.57 1.99 4.91
C PRO A 56 14.14 0.96 5.91
N PRO A 57 13.78 -0.33 5.78
CA PRO A 57 14.42 -1.40 6.53
C PRO A 57 15.94 -1.41 6.36
N ARG A 58 16.67 -1.77 7.42
CA ARG A 58 18.14 -1.67 7.45
C ARG A 58 18.82 -2.56 6.40
N HIS A 59 18.24 -3.74 6.12
CA HIS A 59 18.81 -4.71 5.20
C HIS A 59 18.80 -4.25 3.74
N ILE A 60 17.83 -3.41 3.35
CA ILE A 60 17.79 -2.83 1.99
C ILE A 60 18.39 -1.44 1.91
N ARG A 61 18.61 -0.76 3.04
CA ARG A 61 19.06 0.64 3.08
C ARG A 61 20.32 0.89 2.25
N ASN A 62 21.29 -0.02 2.30
CA ASN A 62 22.53 0.11 1.52
C ASN A 62 22.33 -0.16 0.02
N ALA A 63 21.32 -0.95 -0.35
CA ALA A 63 20.98 -1.21 -1.75
C ALA A 63 20.14 -0.07 -2.35
N LEU A 64 19.56 0.79 -1.51
CA LEU A 64 18.89 2.03 -1.88
C LEU A 64 19.85 3.23 -1.95
N ASP A 65 21.14 3.03 -1.67
CA ASP A 65 22.12 4.13 -1.60
C ASP A 65 22.28 4.78 -2.99
N GLY A 66 22.02 6.08 -3.08
CA GLY A 66 21.90 6.82 -4.33
C GLY A 66 20.49 6.90 -4.95
N GLN A 67 19.47 6.32 -4.31
CA GLN A 67 18.05 6.46 -4.67
C GLN A 67 17.25 7.22 -3.59
N ASN A 68 16.01 7.58 -3.91
CA ASN A 68 15.09 8.20 -2.95
C ASN A 68 14.81 7.23 -1.79
N MET A 69 15.12 7.65 -0.56
CA MET A 69 14.81 6.92 0.67
C MET A 69 13.35 7.09 1.13
N GLU A 70 12.54 7.77 0.32
CA GLU A 70 11.12 7.98 0.58
C GLU A 70 10.33 6.73 0.21
N ALA A 71 9.25 6.48 0.94
CA ALA A 71 8.33 5.42 0.61
C ALA A 71 7.61 5.72 -0.71
N THR A 72 7.59 4.76 -1.62
CA THR A 72 6.98 4.91 -2.96
C THR A 72 5.66 4.17 -3.10
N GLY A 73 5.23 3.43 -2.07
CA GLY A 73 3.97 2.70 -2.06
C GLY A 73 3.71 1.93 -0.77
N CYS A 74 2.74 1.02 -0.81
CA CYS A 74 2.51 0.00 0.19
C CYS A 74 2.96 -1.36 -0.32
N MET A 75 3.41 -2.22 0.59
CA MET A 75 3.85 -3.58 0.32
C MET A 75 3.04 -4.58 1.14
N LYS A 76 2.77 -5.74 0.55
CA LYS A 76 2.33 -6.96 1.23
C LYS A 76 3.25 -8.09 0.82
N GLN A 77 3.92 -8.69 1.80
CA GLN A 77 4.73 -9.89 1.61
C GLN A 77 3.98 -11.11 2.15
N THR A 78 3.96 -12.16 1.35
CA THR A 78 3.58 -13.52 1.75
C THR A 78 4.86 -14.31 1.89
N LEU A 79 5.13 -14.75 3.10
CA LEU A 79 6.31 -15.50 3.48
C LEU A 79 5.89 -16.92 3.85
N GLU A 80 6.70 -17.90 3.48
CA GLU A 80 6.50 -19.28 3.93
C GLU A 80 7.58 -19.64 4.95
N SER A 81 7.17 -20.23 6.07
CA SER A 81 8.11 -20.72 7.07
C SER A 81 8.71 -22.06 6.64
N LYS A 82 10.02 -22.23 6.87
CA LYS A 82 10.70 -23.53 6.72
C LYS A 82 10.17 -24.60 7.67
N LEU A 83 9.50 -24.19 8.76
CA LEU A 83 8.84 -25.09 9.71
C LEU A 83 7.38 -25.38 9.33
N GLY A 84 6.91 -24.81 8.20
CA GLY A 84 5.55 -24.90 7.72
C GLY A 84 4.70 -23.71 8.16
N GLY A 85 3.76 -23.32 7.29
CA GLY A 85 2.83 -22.22 7.53
C GLY A 85 3.14 -20.96 6.73
N ILE A 86 2.12 -20.12 6.59
CA ILE A 86 2.15 -18.87 5.84
C ILE A 86 2.16 -17.70 6.83
N TYR A 87 3.05 -16.75 6.60
CA TYR A 87 3.18 -15.52 7.34
C TYR A 87 2.95 -14.33 6.41
N ILE A 88 2.22 -13.33 6.87
CA ILE A 88 1.94 -12.11 6.11
C ILE A 88 2.58 -10.93 6.83
N ALA A 89 3.36 -10.16 6.09
CA ALA A 89 3.89 -8.87 6.53
C ALA A 89 3.35 -7.77 5.62
N ARG A 90 2.92 -6.65 6.21
CA ARG A 90 2.47 -5.45 5.51
C ARG A 90 3.30 -4.28 5.97
N SER A 91 3.72 -3.43 5.05
CA SER A 91 4.52 -2.25 5.36
C SER A 91 4.41 -1.17 4.30
N CYS A 92 5.03 -0.02 4.56
CA CYS A 92 5.42 0.90 3.49
C CYS A 92 6.47 0.21 2.57
N TYR A 93 6.41 0.54 1.28
CA TYR A 93 7.35 0.07 0.27
C TYR A 93 8.42 1.14 0.00
N PHE A 94 9.67 0.72 -0.06
CA PHE A 94 10.81 1.59 -0.39
C PHE A 94 11.58 0.98 -1.55
N GLY A 95 11.68 1.73 -2.65
CA GLY A 95 12.40 1.32 -3.85
C GLY A 95 11.66 1.67 -5.14
N ASP A 96 12.14 1.11 -6.24
CA ASP A 96 11.59 1.32 -7.57
C ASP A 96 10.32 0.47 -7.78
N LEU A 97 9.26 1.07 -8.30
CA LEU A 97 8.01 0.37 -8.63
C LEU A 97 8.14 -0.47 -9.91
N THR A 98 9.07 -0.11 -10.80
CA THR A 98 9.36 -0.82 -12.05
C THR A 98 10.24 -2.06 -11.83
N ASN A 99 11.12 -1.99 -10.82
CA ASN A 99 11.98 -3.09 -10.42
C ASN A 99 11.91 -3.32 -8.91
N GLN A 100 11.05 -4.25 -8.52
CA GLN A 100 10.73 -4.51 -7.11
C GLN A 100 11.73 -5.44 -6.41
N VAL A 101 12.78 -5.91 -7.11
CA VAL A 101 13.72 -6.90 -6.58
C VAL A 101 14.37 -6.43 -5.29
N VAL A 102 14.82 -5.17 -5.21
CA VAL A 102 15.47 -4.63 -4.01
C VAL A 102 14.46 -4.37 -2.90
N GLY A 103 13.35 -3.68 -3.20
CA GLY A 103 12.37 -3.28 -2.20
C GLY A 103 11.62 -4.46 -1.56
N CYS A 104 11.48 -5.58 -2.27
CA CYS A 104 10.86 -6.80 -1.78
C CYS A 104 11.80 -7.74 -1.02
N GLN A 105 13.10 -7.43 -0.88
CA GLN A 105 14.01 -8.28 -0.13
C GLN A 105 13.57 -8.43 1.33
N ILE A 106 13.56 -9.66 1.81
CA ILE A 106 13.42 -9.97 3.24
C ILE A 106 14.76 -9.79 3.95
N ASP A 107 14.74 -9.67 5.27
CA ASP A 107 15.98 -9.61 6.05
C ASP A 107 16.80 -10.89 5.81
N PRO A 108 18.02 -10.81 5.27
CA PRO A 108 18.85 -11.99 5.03
C PRO A 108 19.23 -12.74 6.32
N ASN A 109 19.06 -12.11 7.49
CA ASN A 109 19.26 -12.76 8.78
C ASN A 109 18.05 -13.59 9.22
N ASP A 110 16.87 -13.40 8.61
CA ASP A 110 15.70 -14.24 8.89
C ASP A 110 15.80 -15.56 8.11
N VAL A 111 16.50 -16.52 8.71
CA VAL A 111 16.78 -17.83 8.11
C VAL A 111 15.59 -18.78 8.13
N LEU A 112 14.49 -18.43 8.81
CA LEU A 112 13.34 -19.32 9.03
C LEU A 112 12.21 -19.13 8.03
N VAL A 113 12.25 -18.07 7.23
CA VAL A 113 11.23 -17.76 6.23
C VAL A 113 11.87 -17.58 4.85
N TYR A 114 11.06 -17.76 3.81
CA TYR A 114 11.40 -17.30 2.47
C TYR A 114 10.23 -16.52 1.88
N LEU A 115 10.55 -15.60 0.97
CA LEU A 115 9.57 -14.83 0.24
C LEU A 115 8.89 -15.72 -0.80
N ASP A 116 7.58 -15.93 -0.66
CA ASP A 116 6.75 -16.57 -1.69
C ASP A 116 6.22 -15.52 -2.66
N ARG A 117 5.65 -14.42 -2.12
CA ARG A 117 5.05 -13.37 -2.93
C ARG A 117 5.26 -11.98 -2.34
N CYS A 118 5.50 -10.99 -3.19
CA CYS A 118 5.54 -9.58 -2.84
C CYS A 118 4.56 -8.82 -3.76
N ASP A 119 3.56 -8.18 -3.16
CA ASP A 119 2.60 -7.33 -3.86
C ASP A 119 2.84 -5.87 -3.46
N VAL A 120 3.06 -4.99 -4.45
CA VAL A 120 3.28 -3.55 -4.25
C VAL A 120 2.18 -2.74 -4.93
N CYS A 121 1.70 -1.71 -4.27
CA CYS A 121 0.64 -0.82 -4.76
C CYS A 121 0.85 0.61 -4.26
N THR A 122 0.20 1.61 -4.88
CA THR A 122 0.52 3.04 -4.66
C THR A 122 -0.64 3.89 -4.14
N SER A 123 -1.81 3.29 -3.88
CA SER A 123 -2.96 4.01 -3.30
C SER A 123 -2.99 3.87 -1.78
N ASP A 124 -3.63 4.81 -1.09
CA ASP A 124 -3.78 4.72 0.35
C ASP A 124 -4.44 3.41 0.78
N LEU A 125 -3.83 2.76 1.78
CA LEU A 125 -4.28 1.53 2.42
C LEU A 125 -4.51 0.37 1.44
N CYS A 126 -3.85 0.41 0.28
CA CYS A 126 -4.05 -0.56 -0.81
C CYS A 126 -3.50 -1.95 -0.50
N ASN A 127 -2.58 -2.09 0.46
CA ASN A 127 -2.01 -3.37 0.88
C ASN A 127 -2.95 -4.19 1.80
N THR A 128 -4.25 -3.93 1.71
CA THR A 128 -5.30 -4.80 2.24
C THR A 128 -5.30 -6.17 1.54
N SER A 129 -6.06 -7.14 2.06
CA SER A 129 -6.33 -8.36 1.31
C SER A 129 -7.45 -8.12 0.29
N SER A 130 -7.30 -8.62 -0.93
CA SER A 130 -8.34 -8.60 -1.96
C SER A 130 -9.53 -9.47 -1.52
N THR A 131 -10.46 -8.89 -0.77
CA THR A 131 -11.78 -9.49 -0.59
C THR A 131 -12.61 -9.18 -1.82
N VAL A 132 -13.10 -10.20 -2.52
CA VAL A 132 -14.13 -10.03 -3.55
C VAL A 132 -15.29 -9.27 -2.89
N THR A 133 -15.47 -8.02 -3.26
CA THR A 133 -16.49 -7.17 -2.65
C THR A 133 -17.87 -7.76 -3.00
N PRO A 134 -18.78 -7.92 -2.03
CA PRO A 134 -20.14 -8.44 -2.27
C PRO A 134 -20.89 -7.71 -3.40
N ILE A 135 -20.52 -6.45 -3.64
CA ILE A 135 -21.06 -5.60 -4.70
C ILE A 135 -20.81 -6.19 -6.10
N ALA A 136 -19.64 -6.77 -6.35
CA ALA A 136 -19.33 -7.38 -7.66
C ALA A 136 -20.21 -8.61 -7.93
N ILE A 137 -20.53 -9.38 -6.89
CA ILE A 137 -21.45 -10.53 -6.96
C ILE A 137 -22.88 -10.04 -7.24
N PHE A 138 -23.30 -8.95 -6.60
CA PHE A 138 -24.64 -8.39 -6.79
C PHE A 138 -24.85 -7.84 -8.22
N ILE A 139 -23.86 -7.14 -8.78
CA ILE A 139 -23.92 -6.61 -10.15
C ILE A 139 -23.97 -7.75 -11.18
N LEU A 140 -23.15 -8.79 -11.03
CA LEU A 140 -23.18 -9.97 -11.89
C LEU A 140 -24.50 -10.76 -11.74
N GLY A 141 -25.04 -10.83 -10.52
CA GLY A 141 -26.35 -11.43 -10.26
C GLY A 141 -27.48 -10.69 -10.97
N ILE A 142 -27.52 -9.36 -10.92
CA ILE A 142 -28.53 -8.56 -11.63
C ILE A 142 -28.37 -8.74 -13.15
N TYR A 143 -27.15 -8.70 -13.67
CA TYR A 143 -26.91 -8.81 -15.11
C TYR A 143 -27.28 -10.18 -15.69
N SER A 144 -27.10 -11.24 -14.89
CA SER A 144 -27.51 -12.60 -15.27
C SER A 144 -29.03 -12.77 -15.20
N LEU A 145 -29.70 -12.16 -14.21
CA LEU A 145 -31.16 -12.12 -14.11
C LEU A 145 -31.82 -11.34 -15.26
N THR A 146 -31.29 -10.18 -15.63
CA THR A 146 -31.84 -9.38 -16.73
C THR A 146 -31.70 -10.09 -18.07
N ARG A 147 -30.59 -10.78 -18.32
CA ARG A 147 -30.38 -11.59 -19.53
C ARG A 147 -31.21 -12.89 -19.57
N TRP A 148 -31.80 -13.30 -18.45
CA TRP A 148 -32.68 -14.46 -18.37
C TRP A 148 -34.16 -14.08 -18.51
N LEU A 149 -34.52 -12.83 -18.14
CA LEU A 149 -35.87 -12.29 -18.19
C LEU A 149 -36.22 -11.56 -19.50
N PHE A 150 -35.22 -11.15 -20.27
CA PHE A 150 -35.34 -10.53 -21.60
C PHE A 150 -34.56 -11.34 -22.64
#